data_AF-A0A328CXJ7-F1
#
_entry.id   AF-A0A328CXJ7-F1
#
_cell.length_a   1.000
_cell.length_b   1.000
_cell.length_c   1.000
_cell.angle_alpha   90.00
_cell.angle_beta   90.00
_cell.angle_gamma   90.00
#
_symmetry.space_group_name_H-M   'P 1'
#
loop_
_entity.id
_entity.type
_entity.pdbx_description
1 polymer ?
#
loop_
_entity_poly.entity_id
_entity_poly.type
_entity_poly.pdbx_seq_one_letter_code
_entity_poly.pdbx_strand_id
1 'polypeptide(L)'
;MNAVYRKSHEHGVGYLRGHNLLHICGYNILHPLEARVNIRVQTTGDPAVEVLKDACHDLMLMCEHTRSTFDQALAKFKSEKGMKAMKLGKK
;
A
#
# COMPACT_ATOMS: atom_id res chain seq x y z
N MET A 1 24.16 7.37 -25.56
CA MET A 1 23.10 6.59 -24.89
C MET A 1 23.38 6.56 -23.39
N ASN A 2 22.33 6.48 -22.56
CA ASN A 2 22.31 6.30 -21.10
C ASN A 2 22.02 7.56 -20.27
N ALA A 3 20.79 8.06 -20.45
CA ALA A 3 20.13 8.78 -19.37
C ALA A 3 19.96 7.81 -18.19
N VAL A 4 20.70 8.04 -17.12
CA VAL A 4 20.51 7.41 -15.81
C VAL A 4 19.04 7.57 -15.45
N TYR A 5 18.28 6.48 -15.46
CA TYR A 5 16.85 6.47 -15.14
C TYR A 5 16.66 6.70 -13.64
N ARG A 6 16.89 7.95 -13.20
CA ARG A 6 16.79 8.40 -11.82
C ARG A 6 15.32 8.64 -11.48
N LYS A 7 14.56 7.58 -11.23
CA LYS A 7 13.28 7.72 -10.52
C LYS A 7 13.56 7.97 -9.04
N SER A 8 13.94 9.20 -8.71
CA SER A 8 13.87 9.73 -7.35
C SER A 8 12.44 10.16 -7.10
N HIS A 9 11.71 9.41 -6.28
CA HIS A 9 10.38 9.81 -5.83
C HIS A 9 10.51 10.35 -4.42
N GLU A 10 10.79 11.65 -4.33
CA GLU A 10 10.81 12.39 -3.06
C GLU A 10 9.39 12.86 -2.81
N HIS A 11 8.77 12.38 -1.72
CA HIS A 11 7.48 12.87 -1.27
C HIS A 11 7.68 13.48 0.11
N GLY A 12 7.68 14.81 0.17
CA GLY A 12 7.49 15.54 1.42
C GLY A 12 6.04 15.36 1.86
N VAL A 13 5.73 14.20 2.46
CA VAL A 13 4.40 13.91 2.97
C VAL A 13 4.36 14.20 4.46
N GLY A 14 3.90 15.41 4.77
CA GLY A 14 3.24 15.68 6.04
C GLY A 14 1.85 15.03 6.05
N TYR A 15 1.56 14.31 7.13
CA TYR A 15 0.24 13.96 7.66
C TYR A 15 -0.43 12.67 7.16
N LEU A 16 -0.26 11.56 7.90
CA LEU A 16 -1.18 10.41 7.84
C LEU A 16 -1.67 9.80 9.18
N ARG A 17 -1.26 10.30 10.35
CA ARG A 17 -1.94 9.96 11.62
C ARG A 17 -1.54 10.94 12.73
N GLY A 18 -2.16 12.12 12.84
CA GLY A 18 -2.23 12.94 14.08
C GLY A 18 -0.97 13.23 14.92
N HIS A 19 0.21 12.74 14.52
CA HIS A 19 1.47 12.71 15.22
C HIS A 19 2.52 13.30 14.27
N ASN A 20 3.04 14.44 14.69
CA ASN A 20 3.74 15.41 13.87
C ASN A 20 5.24 15.08 13.74
N LEU A 21 5.59 13.86 13.29
CA LEU A 21 6.95 13.34 13.50
C LEU A 21 7.71 12.93 12.23
N LEU A 22 7.09 12.80 11.05
CA LEU A 22 7.80 12.42 9.82
C LEU A 22 8.13 13.68 8.98
N HIS A 23 9.40 13.97 8.75
CA HIS A 23 9.83 15.18 8.04
C HIS A 23 10.07 14.91 6.54
N ILE A 24 10.74 13.80 6.21
CA ILE A 24 11.05 13.41 4.82
C ILE A 24 11.05 11.89 4.70
N CYS A 25 10.34 11.35 3.72
CA CYS A 25 10.45 9.95 3.28
C CYS A 25 10.65 9.89 1.76
N GLY A 26 11.60 9.08 1.31
CA GLY A 26 11.85 8.90 -0.11
C GLY A 26 12.63 7.62 -0.38
N TYR A 27 12.53 7.13 -1.62
CA TYR A 27 13.30 5.99 -2.08
C TYR A 27 14.00 6.30 -3.40
N ASN A 28 15.15 5.65 -3.62
CA ASN A 28 15.83 5.64 -4.90
C ASN A 28 16.27 4.22 -5.27
N ILE A 29 16.29 3.96 -6.58
CA ILE A 29 16.90 2.77 -7.16
C ILE A 29 18.24 3.23 -7.72
N LEU A 30 19.33 2.63 -7.26
CA LEU A 30 20.69 3.00 -7.69
C LEU A 30 20.94 2.62 -9.15
N HIS A 31 20.49 1.43 -9.53
CA HIS A 31 20.63 0.93 -10.88
C HIS A 31 19.54 -0.11 -11.17
N PRO A 32 18.83 -0.05 -12.31
CA PRO A 32 17.69 -0.92 -12.58
C PRO A 32 18.04 -2.41 -12.75
N LEU A 33 19.30 -2.76 -13.00
CA LEU A 33 19.76 -4.16 -13.03
C LEU A 33 20.08 -4.70 -11.63
N GLU A 34 20.18 -3.82 -10.64
CA GLU A 34 20.40 -4.21 -9.26
C GLU A 34 19.07 -4.07 -8.51
N ALA A 35 18.54 -5.18 -8.02
CA ALA A 35 17.29 -5.21 -7.26
C ALA A 35 17.48 -4.67 -5.83
N ARG A 36 18.03 -3.46 -5.70
CA ARG A 36 18.26 -2.77 -4.45
C ARG A 36 17.62 -1.39 -4.47
N VAL A 37 16.95 -1.08 -3.36
CA VAL A 37 16.26 0.19 -3.13
C VAL A 37 16.84 0.80 -1.87
N ASN A 38 17.25 2.07 -1.94
CA ASN A 38 17.60 2.82 -0.74
C ASN A 38 16.39 3.60 -0.28
N ILE A 39 16.00 3.38 0.96
CA ILE A 39 14.90 4.10 1.60
C ILE A 39 15.53 5.05 2.62
N ARG A 40 15.15 6.34 2.54
CA ARG A 40 15.54 7.35 3.51
C ARG A 40 14.30 7.81 4.26
N VAL A 41 14.35 7.67 5.58
CA VAL A 41 13.30 8.14 6.49
C VAL A 41 13.96 9.10 7.48
N GLN A 42 13.37 10.29 7.63
CA GLN A 42 13.80 11.28 8.62
C GLN A 42 12.60 11.65 9.49
N THR A 43 12.75 11.47 10.80
CA THR A 43 11.75 11.80 11.80
C THR A 43 12.27 12.89 12.75
N THR A 44 11.37 13.74 13.23
CA THR A 44 11.66 14.84 14.18
C THR A 44 11.40 14.41 15.64
N GLY A 45 10.92 13.20 15.88
CA GLY A 45 10.67 12.66 17.22
C GLY A 45 11.02 11.19 17.32
N ASP A 46 10.02 10.31 17.24
CA ASP A 46 10.20 8.86 17.42
C ASP A 46 11.26 8.28 16.48
N PRO A 47 12.00 7.23 16.92
CA PRO A 47 13.02 6.61 16.10
C PRO A 47 12.44 6.21 14.74
N ALA A 48 13.08 6.66 13.66
CA ALA A 48 12.63 6.42 12.28
C ALA A 48 12.41 4.92 11.97
N VAL A 49 13.12 4.04 12.68
CA VAL A 49 12.97 2.58 12.58
C VAL A 49 11.61 2.12 13.09
N GLU A 50 11.15 2.61 14.23
CA GLU A 50 9.84 2.22 14.80
C GLU A 50 8.71 2.77 13.94
N VAL A 51 8.82 4.02 13.49
CA VAL A 51 7.83 4.60 12.56
C VAL A 51 7.76 3.84 11.24
N LEU A 52 8.90 3.36 10.72
CA LEU A 52 8.91 2.53 9.51
C LEU A 52 8.27 1.16 9.75
N LYS A 53 8.52 0.52 10.90
CA LYS A 53 7.87 -0.75 11.25
C LYS A 53 6.36 -0.60 11.37
N ASP A 54 5.89 0.44 12.04
CA ASP A 54 4.48 0.72 12.21
C ASP A 54 3.81 1.00 10.85
N ALA A 55 4.46 1.80 9.99
CA ALA A 55 3.98 2.05 8.64
C ALA A 55 3.88 0.77 7.79
N CYS A 56 4.85 -0.15 7.91
CA CYS A 56 4.78 -1.46 7.27
C CYS A 56 3.64 -2.32 7.82
N HIS A 57 3.38 -2.26 9.14
CA HIS A 57 2.28 -2.98 9.76
C HIS A 57 0.92 -2.45 9.27
N ASP A 58 0.75 -1.13 9.23
CA ASP A 58 -0.45 -0.49 8.69
C ASP A 58 -0.69 -0.87 7.22
N LEU A 59 0.37 -0.93 6.41
CA LEU A 59 0.26 -1.37 5.02
C LEU A 59 -0.25 -2.81 4.92
N MET A 60 0.24 -3.73 5.76
CA MET A 60 -0.25 -5.11 5.78
C MET A 60 -1.74 -5.16 6.13
N LEU A 61 -2.17 -4.42 7.15
CA LEU A 61 -3.58 -4.35 7.56
C LEU A 61 -4.46 -3.79 6.44
N MET A 62 -3.98 -2.79 5.70
CA MET A 62 -4.69 -2.23 4.55
C MET A 62 -4.83 -3.24 3.41
N CYS A 63 -3.78 -4.02 3.12
CA CYS A 63 -3.83 -5.09 2.12
C CYS A 63 -4.83 -6.18 2.54
N GLU A 64 -4.82 -6.59 3.80
CA GLU A 64 -5.76 -7.56 4.35
C GLU A 64 -7.20 -7.05 4.25
N HIS A 65 -7.45 -5.80 4.63
CA HIS A 65 -8.77 -5.18 4.52
C HIS A 65 -9.27 -5.14 3.07
N THR A 66 -8.41 -4.75 2.12
CA THR A 66 -8.74 -4.71 0.69
C THR A 66 -9.08 -6.10 0.16
N ARG A 67 -8.32 -7.12 0.56
CA ARG A 67 -8.61 -8.51 0.18
C ARG A 67 -9.92 -9.00 0.77
N SER A 68 -10.15 -8.78 2.06
CA SER A 68 -11.38 -9.21 2.74
C SER A 68 -12.62 -8.56 2.12
N THR A 69 -12.58 -7.26 1.85
CA THR A 69 -13.69 -6.53 1.21
C THR A 69 -13.96 -7.04 -0.21
N PHE A 70 -12.91 -7.35 -0.97
CA PHE A 70 -13.04 -7.97 -2.28
C PHE A 70 -13.66 -9.37 -2.21
N ASP A 71 -13.20 -10.23 -1.30
CA ASP A 71 -13.73 -11.58 -1.11
C ASP A 71 -15.21 -11.55 -0.67
N GLN A 72 -15.58 -10.61 0.19
CA GLN A 72 -16.99 -10.38 0.59
C GLN A 72 -17.85 -9.93 -0.60
N ALA A 73 -17.36 -9.01 -1.43
CA ALA A 73 -18.08 -8.56 -2.62
C ALA A 73 -18.25 -9.70 -3.64
N LEU A 74 -17.21 -10.53 -3.83
CA LEU A 74 -17.29 -11.72 -4.68
C LEU A 74 -18.28 -12.76 -4.15
N ALA A 75 -18.30 -13.01 -2.84
CA ALA A 75 -19.25 -13.94 -2.23
C ALA A 75 -20.70 -13.47 -2.41
N LYS A 76 -20.97 -12.18 -2.18
CA LYS A 76 -22.27 -11.55 -2.43
C LYS A 76 -22.69 -11.71 -3.90
N PHE A 77 -21.79 -11.40 -4.84
CA PHE A 77 -22.07 -11.54 -6.28
C PHE A 77 -22.37 -12.99 -6.71
N LYS A 78 -21.63 -13.97 -6.18
CA LYS A 78 -21.89 -15.39 -6.45
C LYS A 78 -23.24 -15.84 -5.88
N SER A 79 -23.58 -15.40 -4.67
CA SER A 79 -24.87 -15.67 -4.04
C SER A 79 -26.03 -15.08 -4.86
N GLU A 80 -25.91 -13.81 -5.29
CA GLU A 80 -26.92 -13.14 -6.12
C GLU A 80 -27.09 -13.80 -7.50
N LYS A 81 -25.99 -14.26 -8.14
CA LYS A 81 -26.06 -15.03 -9.38
C LYS A 81 -26.70 -16.40 -9.18
N GLY A 82 -26.39 -17.10 -8.09
CA GLY A 82 -27.05 -18.35 -7.71
C GLY A 82 -28.56 -18.15 -7.46
N MET A 83 -28.94 -17.04 -6.83
CA MET A 83 -30.33 -16.67 -6.60
C MET A 83 -31.06 -16.30 -7.89
N LYS A 84 -30.39 -15.62 -8.83
CA LYS A 84 -30.94 -15.34 -10.18
C LYS A 84 -31.17 -16.61 -10.99
N ALA A 85 -30.28 -17.61 -10.91
CA ALA A 85 -30.48 -18.90 -11.57
C ALA A 85 -31.68 -19.67 -10.98
N MET A 86 -31.87 -19.65 -9.66
CA MET A 86 -33.01 -20.31 -9.01
C MET A 86 -34.36 -19.61 -9.30
N LYS A 87 -34.36 -18.29 -9.54
CA LYS A 87 -35.58 -17.55 -9.91
C LYS A 87 -35.99 -17.69 -11.37
N LEU A 88 -35.09 -18.09 -12.27
CA LEU A 88 -35.40 -18.28 -13.69
C LEU A 88 -36.05 -19.66 -14.00
N GLY A 89 -35.97 -20.61 -13.07
CA GLY A 89 -36.55 -21.96 -13.19
C GLY A 89 -37.99 -22.11 -12.71
N LYS A 90 -38.66 -21.03 -12.29
CA LYS A 90 -40.11 -21.03 -12.00
C LYS A 90 -40.86 -20.27 -13.09
N LYS A 91 -41.22 -20.97 -14.16
CA LYS A 91 -42.31 -20.62 -15.07
C LYS A 91 -43.09 -21.89 -15.40
#